data_AF-A0AAW6UVM2-F1
#
_entry.id   AF-A0AAW6UVM2-F1
#
_cell.length_a   1.000
_cell.length_b   1.000
_cell.length_c   1.000
_cell.angle_alpha   90.00
_cell.angle_beta   90.00
_cell.angle_gamma   90.00
#
_symmetry.space_group_name_H-M   'P 1'
#
loop_
_entity.id
_entity.type
_entity.pdbx_description
1 polymer ?
#
loop_
_entity_poly.entity_id
_entity_poly.type
_entity_poly.pdbx_seq_one_letter_code
_entity_poly.pdbx_strand_id
1 'polypeptide(L)' 'MDNSVIELLKPVVLKKENCNPLVFEQGTILKVVMHTPTGLLVSDDSNFNFTVSLNDKNEVWREL' A
#
# COMPACT_ATOMS: atom_id res chain seq x y z
N MET A 1 -15.00 -1.14 -13.00
CA MET A 1 -13.54 -0.89 -12.96
C MET A 1 -13.34 0.07 -11.81
N ASP A 2 -13.01 -0.45 -10.64
CA ASP A 2 -12.65 0.37 -9.49
C ASP A 2 -11.24 0.90 -9.74
N ASN A 3 -11.15 2.19 -10.06
CA ASN A 3 -9.89 2.92 -10.19
C ASN A 3 -9.44 3.49 -8.83
N SER A 4 -9.79 2.81 -7.74
CA SER A 4 -9.45 3.27 -6.40
C SER A 4 -7.94 3.27 -6.23
N VAL A 5 -7.42 4.38 -5.75
CA VAL A 5 -6.01 4.53 -5.38
C VAL A 5 -5.96 4.96 -3.92
N ILE A 6 -4.87 4.61 -3.25
CA ILE A 6 -4.60 5.04 -1.90
C ILE A 6 -3.31 5.86 -1.87
N GLU A 7 -3.25 6.82 -0.97
CA GLU A 7 -2.05 7.56 -0.64
C GLU A 7 -1.51 7.10 0.71
N LEU A 8 -0.20 6.86 0.79
CA LEU A 8 0.48 6.63 2.06
C LEU A 8 0.64 7.94 2.83
N LEU A 9 0.09 8.01 4.03
CA LEU A 9 0.26 9.11 4.98
C LEU A 9 1.55 8.99 5.80
N LYS A 10 2.13 7.80 5.86
CA LYS A 10 3.39 7.51 6.57
C LYS A 10 4.30 6.63 5.70
N PRO A 11 5.62 6.70 5.89
CA PRO A 11 6.53 5.82 5.16
C PRO A 11 6.31 4.36 5.58
N VAL A 12 6.23 3.47 4.60
CA VAL A 12 6.05 2.02 4.81
C VAL A 12 7.32 1.31 4.40
N VAL A 13 7.91 0.55 5.33
CA VAL A 13 9.13 -0.23 5.07
C VAL A 13 8.77 -1.71 5.04
N LEU A 14 8.81 -2.30 3.85
CA LEU A 14 8.62 -3.74 3.67
C LEU A 14 9.97 -4.45 3.78
N LYS A 15 10.09 -5.31 4.78
CA LYS A 15 11.28 -6.14 5.00
C LYS A 15 10.95 -7.58 4.63
N LYS A 16 11.80 -8.21 3.83
CA LYS A 16 11.73 -9.63 3.49
C LYS A 16 13.10 -10.25 3.68
N GLU A 17 13.16 -11.47 4.22
CA GLU A 17 14.43 -12.18 4.40
C GLU A 17 15.17 -12.31 3.06
N ASN A 18 16.46 -11.94 3.07
CA ASN A 18 17.37 -11.92 1.91
C ASN A 18 17.05 -10.93 0.78
N CYS A 19 16.16 -9.96 1.00
CA CYS A 19 15.93 -8.85 0.06
C CYS A 19 16.24 -7.50 0.69
N ASN A 20 16.61 -6.53 -0.16
CA ASN A 20 16.71 -5.14 0.27
C ASN A 20 15.32 -4.66 0.75
N PRO A 21 15.25 -3.92 1.87
CA PRO A 21 13.99 -3.39 2.36
C PRO A 21 13.43 -2.42 1.31
N LEU A 22 12.17 -2.60 0.95
CA LEU A 22 11.48 -1.66 0.09
C LEU A 22 10.92 -0.55 0.96
N VAL A 23 11.33 0.69 0.71
CA VAL A 23 10.84 1.87 1.43
C VAL A 23 9.91 2.63 0.51
N PHE A 24 8.66 2.78 0.93
CA PHE A 24 7.71 3.68 0.31
C PHE A 24 7.63 4.94 1.14
N GLU A 25 7.85 6.08 0.51
CA GLU A 25 7.81 7.39 1.17
C GLU A 25 6.37 7.82 1.46
N GLN A 26 6.20 8.74 2.41
CA GLN A 26 4.94 9.43 2.59
C GLN A 26 4.55 10.20 1.31
N GLY A 27 3.26 10.19 0.97
CA GLY A 27 2.72 10.76 -0.27
C GLY A 27 2.79 9.81 -1.46
N THR A 28 3.30 8.58 -1.28
CA THR A 28 3.29 7.58 -2.33
C THR A 28 1.86 7.15 -2.65
N ILE A 29 1.50 7.17 -3.93
CA ILE A 29 0.20 6.70 -4.43
C ILE A 29 0.31 5.25 -4.88
N LEU A 30 -0.63 4.43 -4.45
CA LEU A 30 -0.69 3.01 -4.76
C LEU A 30 -2.06 2.67 -5.32
N LYS A 31 -2.08 1.84 -6.35
CA LYS A 31 -3.31 1.42 -7.00
C LYS A 31 -3.92 0.25 -6.26
N VAL A 32 -5.21 0.31 -5.93
CA VAL A 32 -5.93 -0.83 -5.35
C VAL A 32 -6.16 -1.87 -6.43
N VAL A 33 -5.61 -3.06 -6.20
CA VAL A 33 -5.76 -4.22 -7.08
C VAL A 33 -6.93 -5.07 -6.63
N MET A 34 -7.06 -5.30 -5.32
CA MET A 34 -8.10 -6.17 -4.76
C MET A 34 -8.42 -5.79 -3.32
N HIS A 35 -9.69 -5.95 -2.95
CA HIS A 35 -10.15 -5.85 -1.57
C HIS A 35 -10.10 -7.23 -0.91
N THR A 36 -9.47 -7.33 0.26
CA THR A 36 -9.47 -8.54 1.09
C THR A 36 -10.28 -8.28 2.36
N PRO A 37 -10.75 -9.32 3.07
CA PRO A 37 -11.55 -9.12 4.28
C PRO A 37 -10.83 -8.32 5.39
N THR A 38 -9.50 -8.32 5.40
CA THR A 38 -8.67 -7.70 6.45
C THR A 38 -7.84 -6.51 5.94
N GLY A 39 -7.90 -6.21 4.65
CA GLY A 39 -6.93 -5.30 4.01
C GLY A 39 -7.23 -4.98 2.55
N LEU A 40 -6.37 -4.17 1.95
CA LEU A 40 -6.35 -3.90 0.51
C LEU A 40 -5.04 -4.40 -0.08
N LEU A 41 -5.12 -5.19 -1.14
CA LEU A 41 -3.97 -5.47 -1.99
C LEU A 41 -3.76 -4.28 -2.91
N VAL A 42 -2.63 -3.63 -2.76
CA VAL A 42 -2.25 -2.45 -3.54
C VAL A 42 -0.98 -2.72 -4.34
N SER A 43 -0.84 -2.02 -5.46
CA SER A 43 0.32 -2.12 -6.34
C SER A 43 0.95 -0.75 -6.54
N ASP A 44 2.27 -0.70 -6.53
CA ASP A 44 3.02 0.47 -6.97
C ASP A 44 3.24 0.44 -8.50
N ASP A 45 3.90 1.48 -9.01
CA ASP A 45 4.24 1.65 -10.43
C ASP A 45 5.26 0.59 -10.93
N SER A 46 6.08 0.06 -10.02
CA SER A 46 7.04 -1.03 -10.28
C SER A 46 6.38 -2.41 -10.38
N ASN A 47 5.04 -2.51 -10.37
CA ASN A 47 4.27 -3.74 -10.28
C ASN A 47 4.52 -4.55 -8.99
N PHE A 48 5.05 -3.93 -7.94
CA PHE A 48 5.19 -4.57 -6.64
C PHE A 48 3.86 -4.48 -5.89
N ASN A 49 3.36 -5.65 -5.45
CA ASN A 49 2.08 -5.74 -4.76
C ASN A 49 2.29 -6.03 -3.27
N PHE A 50 1.55 -5.33 -2.41
CA PHE A 50 1.53 -5.61 -0.99
C PHE A 50 0.16 -5.32 -0.39
N THR A 51 -0.09 -5.89 0.79
CA THR A 51 -1.35 -5.72 1.49
C THR A 51 -1.20 -4.64 2.56
N VAL A 52 -2.10 -3.66 2.54
CA VAL A 52 -2.27 -2.71 3.65
C VAL A 52 -3.47 -3.12 4.49
N SER A 53 -3.39 -2.97 5.81
CA SER A 53 -4.50 -3.31 6.70
C SER A 53 -5.61 -2.26 6.62
N LEU A 54 -6.87 -2.68 6.68
CA LEU A 54 -8.01 -1.75 6.79
C LEU A 54 -8.00 -0.98 8.11
N ASN A 55 -7.39 -1.54 9.15
CA ASN A 55 -7.24 -0.86 10.44
C ASN A 55 -6.32 0.36 10.36
N ASP A 56 -5.41 0.39 9.39
CA ASP A 56 -4.47 1.50 9.21
C ASP A 56 -5.03 2.64 8.33
N LYS A 57 -6.31 2.54 7.91
CA LYS A 57 -6.99 3.54 7.09
C LYS A 57 -7.12 4.85 7.87
N ASN A 58 -6.72 5.95 7.25
CA ASN A 58 -6.54 7.30 7.79
C ASN A 58 -5.39 7.47 8.80
N GLU A 59 -4.62 6.43 9.11
CA GLU A 59 -3.45 6.53 10.00
C GLU A 59 -2.12 6.32 9.29
N VAL A 60 -2.04 5.32 8.40
CA VAL A 60 -0.87 5.00 7.58
C VAL A 60 -1.15 5.27 6.12
N TRP A 61 -2.40 5.10 5.68
CA TRP A 61 -2.82 5.35 4.30
C TRP A 61 -4.25 5.88 4.24
N ARG A 62 -4.62 6.57 3.17
CA ARG A 62 -5.99 7.00 2.90
C ARG A 62 -6.37 6.73 1.47
N GLU A 63 -7.66 6.55 1.22
CA GLU A 63 -8.21 6.39 -0.13
C GLU A 63 -8.47 7.77 -0.75
N LEU A 64 -8.26 7.91 -2.07
CA LEU A 64 -8.50 9.13 -2.85
C LEU A 64 -9.72 9.00 -3.76
#